data_AF-A0A7X9KGL0-F1
#
_entry.id   AF-A0A7X9KGL0-F1
#
_cell.length_a   1.000
_cell.length_b   1.000
_cell.length_c   1.000
_cell.angle_alpha   90.00
_cell.angle_beta   90.00
_cell.angle_gamma   90.00
#
_symmetry.space_group_name_H-M   'P 1'
#
loop_
_entity.id
_entity.type
_entity.pdbx_description
1 polymer ?
#
loop_
_entity_poly.entity_id
_entity_poly.type
_entity_poly.pdbx_seq_one_letter_code
_entity_poly.pdbx_strand_id
1 'polypeptide(L)'
;MRLLIDNPVLLLFIVIGVGGALGSVRVKGVALGPAAALFVGLAFSAFDERLANTPLVVSQIGLALFIYTIGLASGPSFLAELRRGGARVLVGVAVLLGLITAGVAALGTALDFDAG
;
A
#
# COMPACT_ATOMS: atom_id res chain seq x y z
N MET A 1 2.53 -15.30 -26.68
CA MET A 1 2.42 -15.64 -25.24
C MET A 1 3.20 -16.88 -24.77
N ARG A 2 3.46 -17.95 -25.55
CA ARG A 2 4.24 -19.12 -25.08
C ARG A 2 5.62 -18.77 -24.47
N LEU A 3 6.38 -17.89 -25.14
CA LEU A 3 7.70 -17.42 -24.69
C LEU A 3 7.71 -16.74 -23.30
N LEU A 4 6.62 -16.09 -22.88
CA LEU A 4 6.51 -15.45 -21.56
C LEU A 4 6.18 -16.44 -20.45
N ILE A 5 5.46 -17.52 -20.79
CA ILE A 5 5.04 -18.57 -19.86
C ILE A 5 6.20 -19.54 -19.63
N ASP A 6 6.96 -19.85 -20.69
CA ASP A 6 8.13 -20.72 -20.62
C ASP A 6 9.33 -20.04 -19.94
N ASN A 7 9.32 -18.70 -19.84
CA ASN A 7 10.43 -17.92 -19.28
C ASN A 7 9.94 -16.84 -18.27
N PRO A 8 9.63 -17.24 -17.01
CA PRO A 8 9.09 -16.35 -15.99
C PRO A 8 9.99 -15.15 -15.64
N VAL A 9 11.31 -15.27 -15.88
CA VAL A 9 12.29 -14.19 -15.68
C VAL A 9 12.05 -13.06 -16.68
N LEU A 10 11.69 -13.37 -17.92
CA LEU A 10 11.41 -12.38 -18.95
C LEU A 10 10.14 -11.58 -18.62
N LEU A 11 9.11 -12.26 -18.08
CA LEU A 11 7.90 -11.63 -17.58
C LEU A 11 8.23 -10.64 -16.44
N LEU A 12 9.03 -11.07 -15.45
CA LEU A 12 9.50 -10.18 -14.38
C LEU A 12 10.23 -8.96 -14.93
N PHE A 13 11.13 -9.15 -15.88
CA PHE A 13 11.90 -8.07 -16.48
C PHE A 13 11.00 -7.04 -17.17
N ILE A 14 10.00 -7.49 -17.92
CA ILE A 14 9.04 -6.61 -18.59
C ILE A 14 8.19 -5.86 -17.56
N VAL A 15 7.63 -6.56 -16.56
CA VAL A 15 6.77 -5.94 -15.55
C VAL A 15 7.55 -4.91 -14.73
N ILE A 16 8.78 -5.22 -14.32
CA ILE A 16 9.64 -4.30 -13.56
C ILE A 16 10.12 -3.14 -14.45
N GLY A 17 10.54 -3.43 -15.68
CA GLY A 17 11.06 -2.41 -16.60
C GLY A 17 9.98 -1.41 -17.03
N VAL A 18 8.82 -1.91 -17.47
CA VAL A 18 7.67 -1.09 -17.85
C VAL A 18 7.06 -0.41 -16.62
N GLY A 19 6.89 -1.15 -15.52
CA GLY A 19 6.40 -0.63 -14.25
C GLY A 19 7.26 0.49 -13.67
N GLY A 20 8.59 0.35 -13.74
CA GLY A 20 9.54 1.37 -13.30
C GLY A 20 9.54 2.60 -14.21
N ALA A 21 9.49 2.40 -15.53
CA ALA A 21 9.38 3.49 -16.49
C ALA A 21 8.10 4.31 -16.25
N LEU A 22 6.94 3.66 -16.14
CA LEU A 22 5.68 4.33 -15.78
C LEU A 22 5.71 4.92 -14.37
N GLY A 23 6.36 4.26 -13.41
CA GLY A 23 6.50 4.74 -12.04
C GLY A 23 7.27 6.06 -11.93
N SER A 24 8.20 6.30 -12.85
CA SER A 24 8.94 7.56 -12.96
C SER A 24 8.14 8.72 -13.56
N VAL A 25 7.02 8.42 -14.24
CA VAL A 25 6.14 9.44 -14.82
C VAL A 25 5.47 10.21 -13.69
N ARG A 26 5.67 11.53 -13.70
CA ARG A 26 5.06 12.45 -12.74
C ARG A 26 3.83 13.10 -13.36
N VAL A 27 2.69 12.93 -12.72
CA VAL A 27 1.46 13.62 -13.09
C VAL A 27 1.17 14.63 -12.00
N LYS A 28 1.11 15.92 -12.35
CA LYS A 28 0.83 17.04 -11.42
C LYS A 28 1.74 17.06 -10.17
N GLY A 29 3.01 16.71 -10.33
CA GLY A 29 3.99 16.70 -9.25
C GLY A 29 4.02 15.42 -8.39
N VAL A 30 3.09 14.48 -8.60
CA VAL A 30 3.05 13.19 -7.92
C VAL A 30 3.57 12.10 -8.88
N ALA A 31 4.59 11.36 -8.44
CA ALA A 31 5.06 10.16 -9.14
C ALA A 31 4.17 8.97 -8.78
N LEU A 32 3.87 8.09 -9.74
CA LEU A 32 3.14 6.84 -9.43
C LEU A 32 3.97 5.92 -8.54
N GLY A 33 5.30 6.02 -8.61
CA GLY A 33 6.22 5.28 -7.75
C GLY A 33 6.07 3.76 -7.91
N PRO A 34 6.29 2.99 -6.83
CA PRO A 34 6.21 1.52 -6.86
C PRO A 34 4.84 0.98 -7.29
N ALA A 35 3.77 1.74 -7.07
CA ALA A 35 2.40 1.31 -7.41
C ALA A 35 2.21 1.09 -8.92
N ALA A 36 2.94 1.83 -9.76
CA ALA A 36 2.90 1.62 -11.21
C ALA A 36 3.28 0.18 -11.61
N ALA A 37 4.27 -0.42 -10.94
CA ALA A 37 4.68 -1.79 -11.22
C ALA A 37 3.59 -2.81 -10.90
N LEU A 38 2.81 -2.60 -9.83
CA LEU A 38 1.63 -3.42 -9.54
C LEU A 38 0.54 -3.26 -10.60
N PHE A 39 0.21 -2.02 -10.99
CA PHE A 39 -0.80 -1.77 -12.01
C PHE A 39 -0.41 -2.37 -13.37
N VAL A 40 0.87 -2.29 -13.73
CA VAL A 40 1.40 -2.95 -14.93
C VAL A 40 1.26 -4.47 -14.81
N GLY A 41 1.66 -5.07 -13.68
CA GLY A 41 1.49 -6.51 -13.44
C GLY A 41 0.02 -6.96 -13.52
N LEU A 42 -0.90 -6.18 -12.93
CA LEU A 42 -2.34 -6.43 -13.00
C LEU A 42 -2.88 -6.32 -14.42
N ALA A 43 -2.46 -5.30 -15.18
CA ALA A 43 -2.87 -5.14 -16.57
C ALA A 43 -2.40 -6.34 -17.42
N PHE A 44 -1.13 -6.72 -17.32
CA PHE A 44 -0.59 -7.89 -18.02
C PHE A 44 -1.29 -9.20 -17.63
N SER A 45 -1.66 -9.36 -16.34
CA SER A 45 -2.40 -10.52 -15.85
C SER A 45 -3.85 -10.54 -16.36
N ALA A 46 -4.50 -9.38 -16.49
CA ALA A 46 -5.87 -9.26 -16.97
C ALA A 46 -6.02 -9.54 -18.48
N PHE A 47 -4.97 -9.32 -19.28
CA PHE A 47 -4.99 -9.58 -20.72
C PHE A 47 -4.85 -11.07 -21.10
N ASP A 48 -4.32 -11.91 -20.21
CA ASP A 48 -4.17 -13.35 -20.48
C ASP A 48 -4.20 -14.16 -19.17
N GLU A 49 -5.28 -14.90 -18.94
CA GLU A 49 -5.47 -15.76 -17.76
C GLU A 49 -4.37 -16.81 -17.59
N ARG A 50 -3.58 -17.12 -18.62
CA ARG A 50 -2.46 -18.06 -18.51
C ARG A 50 -1.28 -17.46 -17.77
N LEU A 51 -1.17 -16.13 -17.68
CA LEU A 51 -0.23 -15.45 -16.79
C LEU A 51 -0.66 -15.55 -15.31
N ALA A 52 -1.92 -15.85 -15.01
CA ALA A 52 -2.34 -16.12 -13.63
C ALA A 52 -1.71 -17.42 -13.08
N ASN A 53 -1.32 -18.35 -13.96
CA ASN A 53 -0.62 -19.60 -13.62
C ASN A 53 0.92 -19.44 -13.62
N THR A 54 1.43 -18.22 -13.48
CA THR A 54 2.87 -17.96 -13.38
C THR A 54 3.43 -18.64 -12.12
N PRO A 55 4.65 -19.22 -12.17
CA PRO A 55 5.28 -19.85 -11.01
C PRO A 55 5.29 -18.94 -9.78
N LEU A 56 5.03 -19.53 -8.60
CA LEU A 56 4.89 -18.81 -7.32
C LEU A 56 6.08 -17.89 -7.02
N VAL A 57 7.28 -18.29 -7.46
CA VAL A 57 8.54 -17.53 -7.31
C VAL A 57 8.43 -16.12 -7.91
N VAL A 58 7.73 -15.93 -9.03
CA VAL A 58 7.58 -14.61 -9.65
C VAL A 58 6.80 -13.66 -8.77
N SER A 59 5.68 -14.14 -8.20
CA SER A 59 4.86 -13.36 -7.29
C SER A 59 5.63 -13.02 -6.01
N GLN A 60 6.38 -13.97 -5.45
CA GLN A 60 7.19 -13.74 -4.25
C GLN A 60 8.29 -12.70 -4.49
N ILE A 61 9.02 -12.79 -5.59
CA ILE A 61 10.08 -11.83 -5.94
C ILE A 61 9.47 -10.45 -6.24
N GLY A 62 8.39 -10.39 -7.03
CA GLY A 62 7.70 -9.14 -7.33
C GLY A 62 7.17 -8.44 -6.08
N LEU A 63 6.52 -9.20 -5.19
CA LEU A 63 6.01 -8.69 -3.92
C LEU A 63 7.15 -8.23 -2.99
N ALA A 64 8.23 -9.01 -2.86
CA ALA A 64 9.37 -8.64 -2.04
C ALA A 64 10.02 -7.32 -2.52
N LEU A 65 10.22 -7.17 -3.82
CA LEU A 65 10.74 -5.94 -4.42
C LEU A 65 9.77 -4.75 -4.23
N PHE A 66 8.46 -4.99 -4.38
CA PHE A 66 7.44 -3.97 -4.15
C PHE A 66 7.40 -3.49 -2.69
N ILE A 67 7.38 -4.39 -1.72
CA ILE A 67 7.41 -4.04 -0.29
C ILE A 67 8.71 -3.32 0.06
N TYR A 68 9.85 -3.79 -0.45
CA TYR A 68 11.15 -3.14 -0.24
C TYR A 68 11.17 -1.70 -0.75
N THR A 69 10.71 -1.48 -1.99
CA THR A 69 10.68 -0.15 -2.61
C THR A 69 9.68 0.79 -1.93
N ILE A 70 8.52 0.29 -1.49
CA ILE A 70 7.60 1.07 -0.64
C ILE A 70 8.28 1.45 0.67
N GLY A 71 8.91 0.50 1.35
CA GLY A 71 9.59 0.74 2.63
C GLY A 71 10.68 1.79 2.50
N LEU A 72 11.44 1.79 1.41
CA LEU A 72 12.43 2.83 1.12
C LEU A 72 11.79 4.19 0.82
N ALA A 73 10.71 4.22 0.05
CA ALA A 73 10.05 5.46 -0.35
C ALA A 73 9.33 6.15 0.83
N SER A 74 8.66 5.37 1.68
CA SER A 74 7.86 5.89 2.79
C SER A 74 8.61 5.93 4.13
N GLY A 75 9.66 5.12 4.30
CA GLY A 75 10.38 4.95 5.56
C GLY A 75 10.91 6.25 6.17
N PRO A 76 11.67 7.08 5.43
CA PRO A 76 12.17 8.35 5.95
C PRO A 76 11.06 9.33 6.33
N SER A 77 10.01 9.41 5.52
CA SER A 77 8.84 10.26 5.79
C SER A 77 8.11 9.80 7.03
N PHE A 78 7.85 8.50 7.15
CA PHE A 78 7.18 7.91 8.31
C PHE A 78 7.99 8.08 9.60
N LEU A 79 9.31 7.87 9.55
CA LEU A 79 10.16 8.07 10.73
C LEU A 79 10.27 9.56 11.12
N ALA A 80 10.32 10.46 10.13
CA ALA A 80 10.31 11.90 10.38
C ALA A 80 8.98 12.35 11.01
N GLU A 81 7.85 11.85 10.51
CA GLU A 81 6.51 12.04 11.06
C GLU A 81 6.42 11.51 12.50
N LEU A 82 6.91 10.30 12.76
CA LEU A 82 6.90 9.72 14.10
C LEU A 82 7.73 10.54 15.09
N ARG A 83 8.89 11.08 14.66
CA ARG A 83 9.77 11.90 15.50
C ARG A 83 9.24 13.32 15.74
N ARG A 84 8.67 13.98 14.73
CA ARG A 84 8.21 15.38 14.85
C ARG A 84 6.75 15.51 15.24
N GLY A 85 5.91 14.63 14.70
CA GLY A 85 4.45 14.69 14.81
C GLY A 85 3.88 13.66 15.79
N GLY A 86 4.64 12.62 16.17
CA GLY A 86 4.15 11.52 17.01
C GLY A 86 3.42 11.99 18.27
N ALA A 87 3.98 12.95 19.01
CA ALA A 87 3.33 13.49 20.21
C ALA A 87 2.04 14.27 19.89
N ARG A 88 2.00 15.07 18.81
CA ARG A 88 0.79 15.80 18.41
C ARG A 88 -0.31 14.86 17.92
N VAL A 89 0.06 13.82 17.17
CA VAL A 89 -0.85 12.78 16.72
C VAL A 89 -1.41 12.01 17.92
N LEU A 90 -0.56 11.63 18.87
CA LEU A 90 -1.00 10.91 20.09
C LEU A 90 -1.99 11.74 20.90
N VAL A 91 -1.71 13.04 21.08
CA VAL A 91 -2.62 13.97 21.78
C VAL A 91 -3.93 14.12 21.01
N GLY A 92 -3.88 14.28 19.68
CA GLY A 92 -5.09 14.37 18.86
C GLY A 92 -5.96 13.11 18.95
N VAL A 93 -5.35 11.94 18.89
CA VAL A 93 -6.04 10.64 19.06
C VAL A 93 -6.60 10.50 20.47
N ALA A 94 -5.85 10.85 21.51
CA ALA A 94 -6.31 10.77 22.89
C ALA A 94 -7.50 11.72 23.16
N VAL A 95 -7.48 12.93 22.61
CA VAL A 95 -8.59 13.89 22.72
C VAL A 95 -9.83 13.38 21.98
N LEU A 96 -9.67 12.88 20.75
CA LEU A 96 -10.78 12.31 20.00
C LEU A 96 -11.41 11.12 20.73
N LEU A 97 -10.60 10.18 21.22
CA LEU A 97 -11.08 9.05 22.00
C LEU A 97 -11.79 9.50 23.28
N GLY A 98 -11.23 10.49 24.00
CA GLY A 98 -11.84 11.07 25.20
C GLY A 98 -13.19 11.75 24.94
N LEU A 99 -13.33 12.46 23.82
CA LEU A 99 -14.59 13.07 23.41
C LEU A 99 -15.64 12.03 23.04
N ILE A 100 -15.23 10.96 22.34
CA ILE A 100 -16.12 9.85 21.99
C ILE A 100 -16.58 9.14 23.26
N THR A 101 -15.69 8.80 24.18
CA THR A 101 -16.07 8.12 25.44
C THR A 101 -16.96 9.00 26.32
N ALA A 102 -16.64 10.30 26.45
CA ALA A 102 -17.47 11.24 27.20
C ALA A 102 -18.85 11.42 26.56
N GLY A 103 -18.93 11.51 25.23
CA GLY A 103 -20.19 11.60 24.50
C GLY A 103 -21.06 10.35 24.67
N VAL A 104 -20.45 9.16 24.58
CA VAL A 104 -21.14 7.88 24.82
C VAL A 104 -21.62 7.78 26.26
N ALA A 105 -20.80 8.14 27.24
CA ALA A 105 -21.18 8.12 28.65
C ALA A 105 -22.34 9.08 28.95
N ALA A 106 -22.27 10.32 28.44
CA ALA A 106 -23.32 11.32 28.61
C ALA A 106 -24.64 10.86 27.96
N LEU A 107 -24.58 10.29 26.77
CA LEU A 107 -25.76 9.77 26.08
C LEU A 107 -26.34 8.53 26.78
N GLY A 108 -25.48 7.66 27.33
CA GLY A 108 -25.90 6.51 28.14
C GLY A 108 -26.65 6.94 29.41
N THR A 109 -26.13 7.94 30.13
CA THR A 109 -26.80 8.51 31.31
C THR A 109 -28.10 9.25 30.96
N ALA A 110 -28.19 9.87 29.77
CA ALA A 110 -29.40 10.57 29.32
C ALA A 110 -30.49 9.64 28.79
N LEU A 111 -30.12 8.42 28.35
CA LEU A 111 -31.03 7.40 27.82
C LEU A 111 -31.37 6.30 28.83
N ASP A 112 -31.00 6.46 30.11
CA ASP A 112 -31.24 5.49 31.20
C ASP A 112 -30.68 4.09 30.91
N PHE A 113 -29.61 4.00 30.12
CA PHE A 113 -28.85 2.76 30.00
C PHE A 113 -28.02 2.61 31.28
N ASP A 114 -28.64 1.97 32.27
CA ASP A 114 -27.98 1.45 33.47
C ASP A 114 -26.79 0.57 33.04
N ALA A 115 -25.58 1.10 33.25
CA ALA A 115 -24.35 0.36 33.04
C ALA A 115 -24.14 -0.54 34.25
N GLY A 116 -24.80 -1.72 34.22
CA GLY A 116 -24.55 -2.82 35.15
C GLY A 116 -23.12 -3.35 35.10
#